data_AF-G2E8M4-F1
#
_entry.id   AF-G2E8M4-F1
#
_cell.length_a   1.000
_cell.length_b   1.000
_cell.length_c   1.000
_cell.angle_alpha   90.00
_cell.angle_beta   90.00
_cell.angle_gamma   90.00
#
_symmetry.space_group_name_H-M   'P 1'
#
loop_
_entity.id
_entity.type
_entity.pdbx_description
1 polymer ?
#
loop_
_entity_poly.entity_id
_entity_poly.type
_entity_poly.pdbx_seq_one_letter_code
_entity_poly.pdbx_strand_id
1 'polypeptide(L)' 'MSSKSYWHLSRSLGTQTGMTNDWLKDQGLISIRDQWMKAHGYA' A
#
# COMPACT_ATOMS: atom_id res chain seq x y z
N MET A 1 14.81 20.30 4.30
CA MET A 1 14.68 18.96 4.92
C MET A 1 13.34 18.91 5.64
N SER A 2 12.49 17.94 5.34
CA SER A 2 11.18 17.80 5.99
C SER A 2 11.37 17.62 7.50
N SER A 3 10.71 18.44 8.31
CA SER A 3 10.72 18.38 9.77
C SER A 3 9.87 17.23 10.34
N LYS A 4 9.15 16.50 9.47
CA LYS A 4 8.45 15.26 9.83
C LYS A 4 9.32 14.05 9.51
N SER A 5 9.57 13.22 10.52
CA SER A 5 10.19 11.91 10.32
C SER A 5 9.44 11.11 9.27
N TYR A 6 10.16 10.29 8.50
CA TYR A 6 9.60 9.46 7.42
C TYR A 6 8.36 8.65 7.86
N TRP A 7 8.32 8.19 9.10
CA TRP A 7 7.17 7.51 9.69
C TRP A 7 5.90 8.37 9.79
N HIS A 8 6.04 9.67 10.09
CA HIS A 8 4.90 10.58 10.09
C HIS A 8 4.47 10.95 8.67
N LEU A 9 5.39 10.94 7.72
CA LEU A 9 5.11 11.23 6.32
C LEU A 9 4.37 10.08 5.63
N SER A 10 4.72 8.82 5.91
CA SER A 10 4.04 7.64 5.35
C SER A 10 2.55 7.58 5.74
N ARG A 11 2.20 8.18 6.88
CA ARG A 11 0.82 8.25 7.40
C ARG A 11 0.10 9.54 7.03
N SER A 12 0.76 10.45 6.33
CA SER A 12 0.13 11.70 5.91
C SER A 12 -0.88 11.46 4.79
N LEU A 13 -1.95 12.26 4.78
CA LEU A 13 -3.06 12.10 3.84
C LEU A 13 -2.57 12.19 2.38
N GLY A 14 -1.64 13.11 2.08
CA GLY A 14 -1.07 13.29 0.73
C GLY A 14 -0.31 12.06 0.24
N THR A 15 0.41 11.36 1.13
CA THR A 15 1.06 10.09 0.78
C THR A 15 0.03 8.99 0.58
N GLN A 16 -1.00 8.91 1.43
CA GLN A 16 -2.05 7.88 1.30
C GLN A 16 -2.91 8.07 0.05
N THR A 17 -3.13 9.30 -0.41
CA THR A 17 -3.88 9.58 -1.65
C THR A 17 -3.07 9.31 -2.92
N GLY A 18 -1.74 9.42 -2.86
CA GLY A 18 -0.86 9.14 -4.01
C GLY A 18 -0.39 7.69 -4.10
N MET A 19 -0.13 7.05 -2.96
CA MET A 19 0.30 5.65 -2.86
C MET A 19 -0.87 4.76 -2.44
N THR A 20 -1.94 4.77 -3.23
CA THR A 20 -3.09 3.88 -3.02
C THR A 20 -2.70 2.44 -3.34
N ASN A 21 -3.44 1.47 -2.80
CA ASN A 21 -3.20 0.05 -3.09
C ASN A 21 -3.32 -0.27 -4.58
N ASP A 22 -4.20 0.43 -5.30
CA ASP A 22 -4.37 0.24 -6.75
C ASP A 22 -3.15 0.76 -7.51
N TRP A 23 -2.65 1.96 -7.15
CA TRP A 23 -1.41 2.48 -7.71
C TRP A 23 -0.21 1.56 -7.39
N LEU A 24 -0.13 1.03 -6.17
CA LEU A 24 0.93 0.08 -5.80
C LEU A 24 0.82 -1.24 -6.57
N LYS A 25 -0.39 -1.74 -6.82
CA LYS A 25 -0.63 -2.92 -7.67
C LYS A 25 -0.17 -2.68 -9.10
N ASP A 26 -0.43 -1.50 -9.66
CA ASP A 26 0.04 -1.11 -10.99
C ASP A 26 1.57 -1.01 -11.07
N GLN A 27 2.24 -0.70 -9.97
CA GLN A 27 3.70 -0.77 -9.85
C GLN A 27 4.23 -2.22 -9.69
N GLY A 28 3.36 -3.23 -9.71
CA GLY A 28 3.71 -4.64 -9.58
C GLY A 28 3.76 -5.15 -8.13
N LEU A 29 3.26 -4.38 -7.16
CA LEU A 29 3.19 -4.84 -5.77
C LEU A 29 2.11 -5.92 -5.63
N ILE A 30 2.53 -7.11 -5.23
CA ILE A 30 1.61 -8.23 -5.01
C ILE A 30 0.96 -8.11 -3.63
N SER A 31 -0.37 -8.12 -3.60
CA SER A 31 -1.14 -8.15 -2.35
C SER A 31 -1.04 -9.52 -1.68
N ILE A 32 -0.44 -9.55 -0.48
CA ILE A 32 -0.37 -10.77 0.35
C ILE A 32 -1.77 -11.26 0.72
N ARG A 33 -2.71 -10.35 0.94
CA ARG A 33 -4.11 -10.71 1.21
C ARG A 33 -4.72 -11.47 0.04
N ASP A 34 -4.48 -11.01 -1.19
CA ASP A 34 -5.05 -11.63 -2.39
C ASP A 34 -4.44 -13.03 -2.60
N GLN A 35 -3.14 -13.18 -2.35
CA GLN A 35 -2.48 -14.49 -2.34
C GLN A 35 -3.05 -15.42 -1.26
N TRP A 36 -3.31 -14.89 -0.07
CA TRP A 36 -3.86 -15.65 1.04
C TRP A 36 -5.31 -16.09 0.77
N MET A 37 -6.15 -15.21 0.23
CA MET A 37 -7.52 -15.56 -0.17
C MET A 37 -7.54 -16.64 -1.26
N LYS A 38 -6.65 -16.51 -2.27
CA LYS A 38 -6.45 -17.54 -3.31
C LYS A 38 -6.02 -18.88 -2.74
N ALA A 39 -5.11 -18.88 -1.75
CA ALA A 39 -4.67 -20.11 -1.08
C ALA A 39 -5.78 -20.76 -0.24
N HIS A 40 -6.68 -19.97 0.33
CA HIS A 40 -7.78 -20.45 1.17
C HIS A 40 -9.07 -20.77 0.40
N GLY A 41 -9.08 -20.60 -0.93
CA GLY A 41 -10.23 -20.95 -1.77
C GLY A 41 -11.39 -19.94 -1.71
N TYR A 42 -11.18 -18.76 -1.13
CA TYR A 42 -12.10 -17.62 -1.25
C TYR A 42 -11.81 -16.93 -2.60
N ALA A 43 -12.24 -17.57 -3.69
CA ALA A 43 -12.16 -17.02 -5.04
C ALA A 43 -13.48 -16.33 -5.42
#